data_AF-R6R740-F1
#
_entry.id   AF-R6R740-F1
#
_cell.length_a   1.000
_cell.length_b   1.000
_cell.length_c   1.000
_cell.angle_alpha   90.00
_cell.angle_beta   90.00
_cell.angle_gamma   90.00
#
_symmetry.space_group_name_H-M   'P 1'
#
loop_
_entity.id
_entity.type
_entity.pdbx_description
1 polymer ?
#
loop_
_entity_poly.entity_id
_entity_poly.type
_entity_poly.pdbx_seq_one_letter_code
_entity_poly.pdbx_strand_id
1 'polypeptide(L)'
;MEDFGVLTKVEMESRYEVEMEHYSKIINIEALTMLEMARKQLLPAVNSYMSEVANTAASKLAVSEAISVRSETKTLQKLSADADAMSDAIDTLQAAVDAAKALPTETEKAVAFHSDVIPAMDALRAAADDAETICGEDYWPLPSYSKMLYYV
;
A
#
# COMPACT_ATOMS: atom_id res chain seq x y z
N MET A 1 9.18 -18.65 33.21
CA MET A 1 10.37 -17.89 33.68
C MET A 1 10.32 -17.69 35.18
N GLU A 2 9.13 -17.51 35.75
CA GLU A 2 8.91 -17.44 37.20
C GLU A 2 9.33 -18.72 37.95
N ASP A 3 8.89 -19.90 37.50
CA ASP A 3 9.28 -21.19 38.11
C ASP A 3 10.78 -21.49 38.04
N PHE A 4 11.48 -20.84 37.11
CA PHE A 4 12.93 -20.97 36.92
C PHE A 4 13.72 -19.87 37.66
N GLY A 5 13.05 -18.97 38.39
CA GLY A 5 13.67 -17.86 39.14
C GLY A 5 14.34 -16.79 38.26
N VAL A 6 13.98 -16.72 36.96
CA VAL A 6 14.61 -15.80 36.01
C VAL A 6 13.93 -14.42 36.01
N LEU A 7 12.61 -14.40 36.11
CA LEU A 7 11.80 -13.17 36.18
C LEU A 7 10.70 -13.33 37.23
N THR A 8 10.39 -12.25 37.92
CA THR A 8 9.18 -12.14 38.74
C THR A 8 7.93 -11.92 37.87
N LYS A 9 6.74 -12.21 38.40
CA LYS A 9 5.47 -11.95 37.70
C LYS A 9 5.34 -10.52 37.19
N VAL A 10 5.68 -9.55 38.03
CA VAL A 10 5.61 -8.11 37.69
C VAL A 10 6.55 -7.79 36.52
N GLU A 11 7.77 -8.34 36.52
CA GLU A 11 8.71 -8.14 35.42
C GLU A 11 8.24 -8.79 34.11
N MET A 12 7.56 -9.94 34.18
CA MET A 12 6.97 -10.57 33.00
C MET A 12 5.83 -9.72 32.42
N GLU A 13 4.95 -9.20 33.27
CA GLU A 13 3.84 -8.32 32.86
C GLU A 13 4.36 -7.02 32.25
N SER A 14 5.33 -6.36 32.88
CA SER A 14 5.95 -5.15 32.31
C SER A 14 6.65 -5.39 30.98
N ARG A 15 7.35 -6.53 30.82
CA ARG A 15 7.96 -6.88 29.53
C ARG A 15 6.90 -7.14 28.47
N TYR A 16 5.83 -7.84 28.81
CA TYR A 16 4.74 -8.10 27.89
C TYR A 16 4.11 -6.81 27.37
N GLU A 17 3.82 -5.85 28.25
CA GLU A 17 3.28 -4.54 27.84
C GLU A 17 4.21 -3.78 26.89
N VAL A 18 5.51 -3.74 27.21
CA VAL A 18 6.52 -3.09 26.36
C VAL A 18 6.61 -3.75 24.98
N GLU A 19 6.57 -5.07 24.90
CA GLU A 19 6.61 -5.77 23.61
C GLU A 19 5.33 -5.53 22.78
N MET A 20 4.15 -5.47 23.41
CA MET A 20 2.90 -5.14 22.71
C MET A 20 2.91 -3.71 22.16
N GLU A 21 3.41 -2.76 22.95
CA GLU A 21 3.60 -1.36 22.52
C GLU A 21 4.61 -1.27 21.36
N HIS A 22 5.72 -2.00 21.46
CA HIS A 22 6.74 -2.00 20.42
C HIS A 22 6.21 -2.57 19.10
N TYR A 23 5.50 -3.71 19.17
CA TYR A 23 4.85 -4.34 18.03
C TYR A 23 3.89 -3.39 17.31
N SER A 24 2.95 -2.79 18.06
CA SER A 24 1.95 -1.87 17.50
C SER A 24 2.59 -0.64 16.86
N LYS A 25 3.66 -0.11 17.46
CA LYS A 25 4.41 1.04 16.93
C LYS A 25 5.13 0.74 15.62
N ILE A 26 5.78 -0.41 15.49
CA ILE A 26 6.47 -0.79 14.25
C ILE A 26 5.46 -0.82 13.11
N ILE A 27 4.37 -1.58 13.26
CA ILE A 27 3.36 -1.72 12.21
C ILE A 27 2.71 -0.38 11.88
N ASN A 28 2.46 0.46 12.88
CA ASN A 28 1.96 1.80 12.63
C ASN A 28 2.90 2.64 11.75
N ILE A 29 4.21 2.60 11.99
CA ILE A 29 5.19 3.31 11.16
C ILE A 29 5.17 2.77 9.72
N GLU A 30 5.12 1.45 9.57
CA GLU A 30 5.05 0.79 8.25
C GLU A 30 3.77 1.19 7.50
N ALA A 31 2.61 1.14 8.16
CA ALA A 31 1.32 1.53 7.60
C ALA A 31 1.30 3.00 7.16
N LEU A 32 1.81 3.91 8.00
CA LEU A 32 1.89 5.34 7.66
C LEU A 32 2.84 5.60 6.50
N THR A 33 3.97 4.90 6.46
CA THR A 33 4.93 4.98 5.36
C THR A 33 4.28 4.48 4.06
N MET A 34 3.56 3.37 4.11
CA MET A 34 2.84 2.81 2.97
C MET A 34 1.77 3.78 2.44
N LEU A 35 0.98 4.39 3.33
CA LEU A 35 0.01 5.42 2.98
C LEU A 35 0.66 6.63 2.31
N GLU A 36 1.79 7.09 2.84
CA GLU A 36 2.53 8.20 2.26
C GLU A 36 3.04 7.86 0.84
N MET A 37 3.65 6.68 0.67
CA MET A 37 4.13 6.21 -0.62
C MET A 37 2.99 6.09 -1.64
N ALA A 38 1.87 5.48 -1.25
CA ALA A 38 0.73 5.29 -2.14
C ALA A 38 0.13 6.63 -2.60
N ARG A 39 -0.06 7.58 -1.67
CA ARG A 39 -0.64 8.91 -1.98
C ARG A 39 0.29 9.82 -2.77
N LYS A 40 1.59 9.85 -2.43
CA LYS A 40 2.53 10.84 -2.96
C LYS A 40 3.35 10.34 -4.14
N GLN A 41 3.47 9.03 -4.32
CA GLN A 41 4.33 8.44 -5.34
C GLN A 41 3.51 7.58 -6.32
N LEU A 42 2.80 6.56 -5.83
CA LEU A 42 2.16 5.56 -6.69
C LEU A 42 0.94 6.12 -7.45
N LEU A 43 -0.05 6.69 -6.76
CA LEU A 43 -1.23 7.25 -7.41
C LEU A 43 -0.88 8.36 -8.42
N PRO A 44 0.00 9.33 -8.11
CA PRO A 44 0.44 10.31 -9.09
C PRO A 44 1.12 9.69 -10.32
N ALA A 45 1.98 8.68 -10.13
CA ALA A 45 2.65 7.99 -11.23
C ALA A 45 1.65 7.30 -12.17
N VAL A 46 0.68 6.57 -11.61
CA VAL A 46 -0.40 5.92 -12.39
C VAL A 46 -1.21 6.94 -13.17
N ASN A 47 -1.60 8.04 -12.52
CA ASN A 47 -2.37 9.12 -13.17
C ASN A 47 -1.58 9.82 -14.28
N SER A 48 -0.27 10.04 -14.09
CA SER A 48 0.61 10.59 -15.12
C SER A 48 0.71 9.69 -16.34
N TYR A 49 0.89 8.37 -16.13
CA TYR A 49 0.93 7.41 -17.23
C TYR A 49 -0.42 7.31 -17.96
N MET A 50 -1.54 7.27 -17.22
CA MET A 50 -2.88 7.32 -17.81
C MET A 50 -3.08 8.56 -18.69
N SER A 51 -2.60 9.73 -18.26
CA SER A 51 -2.67 10.96 -19.06
C SER A 51 -1.93 10.82 -20.39
N GLU A 52 -0.72 10.23 -20.40
CA GLU A 52 0.03 10.00 -21.64
C GLU A 52 -0.70 9.03 -22.59
N VAL A 53 -1.21 7.91 -22.06
CA VAL A 53 -1.94 6.92 -22.86
C VAL A 53 -3.22 7.53 -23.45
N ALA A 54 -3.93 8.37 -22.68
CA ALA A 54 -5.11 9.09 -23.16
C ALA A 54 -4.77 10.10 -24.26
N ASN A 55 -3.68 10.87 -24.10
CA ASN A 55 -3.21 11.80 -25.12
C ASN A 55 -2.80 11.08 -26.41
N THR A 56 -2.19 9.90 -26.28
CA THR A 56 -1.84 9.05 -27.42
C THR A 56 -3.09 8.59 -28.17
N ALA A 57 -4.12 8.12 -27.46
CA ALA A 57 -5.39 7.72 -28.06
C ALA A 57 -6.09 8.88 -28.77
N ALA A 58 -6.17 10.05 -28.13
CA ALA A 58 -6.76 11.26 -28.71
C ALA A 58 -6.01 11.70 -29.98
N SER A 59 -4.67 11.68 -29.95
CA SER A 59 -3.83 12.05 -31.09
C SER A 59 -4.03 11.11 -32.28
N LYS A 60 -4.19 9.80 -32.05
CA LYS A 60 -4.48 8.82 -33.10
C LYS A 60 -5.81 9.12 -33.81
N LEU A 61 -6.86 9.38 -33.05
CA LEU A 61 -8.17 9.70 -33.59
C LEU A 61 -8.18 11.03 -34.34
N ALA A 62 -7.41 12.03 -33.87
CA ALA A 62 -7.27 13.31 -34.55
C ALA A 62 -6.62 13.20 -35.93
N VAL A 63 -5.75 12.20 -36.15
CA VAL A 63 -5.13 11.93 -37.46
C VAL A 63 -6.11 11.20 -38.37
N SER A 64 -6.79 10.16 -37.87
CA SER A 64 -7.82 9.44 -38.63
C SER A 64 -8.68 8.59 -37.70
N GLU A 65 -10.01 8.66 -37.88
CA GLU A 65 -10.98 7.82 -37.17
C GLU A 65 -10.84 6.33 -37.50
N ALA A 66 -10.14 5.97 -38.57
CA ALA A 66 -9.88 4.57 -38.93
C ALA A 66 -8.76 3.92 -38.09
N ILE A 67 -7.97 4.71 -37.35
CA ILE A 67 -6.89 4.18 -36.50
C ILE A 67 -7.51 3.61 -35.22
N SER A 68 -7.29 2.32 -34.97
CA SER A 68 -7.76 1.66 -33.76
C SER A 68 -7.02 2.17 -32.51
N VAL A 69 -7.80 2.50 -31.46
CA VAL A 69 -7.33 2.88 -30.12
C VAL A 69 -7.66 1.85 -29.04
N ARG A 70 -8.03 0.63 -29.45
CA ARG A 70 -8.50 -0.44 -28.55
C ARG A 70 -7.49 -0.79 -27.46
N SER A 71 -6.19 -0.80 -27.77
CA SER A 71 -5.12 -1.08 -26.81
C SER A 71 -5.09 -0.05 -25.68
N GLU A 72 -5.10 1.23 -26.04
CA GLU A 72 -5.06 2.35 -25.12
C GLU A 72 -6.30 2.39 -24.25
N THR A 73 -7.48 2.21 -24.84
CA THR A 73 -8.74 2.14 -24.08
C THR A 73 -8.72 1.01 -23.06
N LYS A 74 -8.21 -0.18 -23.44
CA LYS A 74 -8.10 -1.32 -22.52
C LYS A 74 -7.15 -1.01 -21.35
N THR A 75 -5.98 -0.43 -21.64
CA THR A 75 -5.01 -0.02 -20.62
C THR A 75 -5.59 1.03 -19.67
N LEU A 76 -6.25 2.06 -20.21
CA LEU A 76 -6.88 3.13 -19.42
C LEU A 76 -7.99 2.61 -18.51
N GLN A 77 -8.84 1.70 -19.00
CA GLN A 77 -9.90 1.10 -18.19
C GLN A 77 -9.34 0.34 -17.00
N LYS A 78 -8.27 -0.43 -17.20
CA LYS A 78 -7.66 -1.21 -16.13
C LYS A 78 -6.90 -0.32 -15.14
N LEU A 79 -6.08 0.62 -15.62
CA LEU A 79 -5.38 1.57 -14.74
C LEU A 79 -6.33 2.46 -13.94
N SER A 80 -7.45 2.88 -14.54
CA SER A 80 -8.48 3.63 -13.81
C SER A 80 -9.07 2.79 -12.68
N ALA A 81 -9.42 1.53 -12.95
CA ALA A 81 -9.94 0.63 -11.92
C ALA A 81 -8.90 0.35 -10.81
N ASP A 82 -7.63 0.21 -11.17
CA ASP A 82 -6.54 -0.01 -10.21
C ASP A 82 -6.27 1.25 -9.37
N ALA A 83 -6.35 2.44 -9.97
CA ALA A 83 -6.25 3.71 -9.26
C ALA A 83 -7.40 3.93 -8.28
N ASP A 84 -8.63 3.60 -8.70
CA ASP A 84 -9.82 3.66 -7.82
C ASP A 84 -9.66 2.67 -6.64
N ALA A 85 -9.28 1.43 -6.92
CA ALA A 85 -9.05 0.41 -5.89
C ALA A 85 -7.93 0.81 -4.91
N MET A 86 -6.85 1.40 -5.42
CA MET A 86 -5.75 1.91 -4.58
C MET A 86 -6.22 3.09 -3.71
N SER A 87 -7.03 4.00 -4.25
CA SER A 87 -7.62 5.11 -3.48
C SER A 87 -8.53 4.60 -2.35
N ASP A 88 -9.41 3.65 -2.65
CA ASP A 88 -10.31 3.07 -1.65
C ASP A 88 -9.54 2.29 -0.57
N ALA A 89 -8.48 1.56 -0.96
CA ALA A 89 -7.63 0.84 -0.03
C ALA A 89 -6.82 1.79 0.88
N ILE A 90 -6.38 2.93 0.36
CA ILE A 90 -5.74 3.99 1.15
C ILE A 90 -6.69 4.51 2.23
N ASP A 91 -7.95 4.79 1.88
CA ASP A 91 -8.93 5.29 2.85
C ASP A 91 -9.29 4.23 3.89
N THR A 92 -9.42 2.98 3.46
CA THR A 92 -9.68 1.83 4.35
C THR A 92 -8.53 1.64 5.34
N LEU A 93 -7.28 1.63 4.87
CA LEU A 93 -6.09 1.49 5.72
C LEU A 93 -5.97 2.66 6.70
N GLN A 94 -6.21 3.90 6.25
CA GLN A 94 -6.19 5.07 7.12
C GLN A 94 -7.22 4.94 8.25
N ALA A 95 -8.45 4.54 7.92
CA ALA A 95 -9.50 4.33 8.91
C ALA A 95 -9.15 3.22 9.91
N ALA A 96 -8.58 2.11 9.45
CA ALA A 96 -8.14 1.00 10.31
C ALA A 96 -7.02 1.44 11.28
N VAL A 97 -6.04 2.20 10.79
CA VAL A 97 -4.95 2.74 11.61
C VAL A 97 -5.50 3.71 12.67
N ASP A 98 -6.43 4.58 12.30
CA ASP A 98 -7.02 5.56 13.22
C ASP A 98 -7.89 4.87 14.30
N ALA A 99 -8.66 3.85 13.91
CA ALA A 99 -9.43 3.03 14.84
C ALA A 99 -8.53 2.25 15.80
N ALA A 100 -7.47 1.60 15.31
CA ALA A 100 -6.53 0.86 16.13
C ALA A 100 -5.83 1.78 17.16
N LYS A 101 -5.41 2.98 16.75
CA LYS A 101 -4.77 3.97 17.65
C LYS A 101 -5.68 4.46 18.77
N ALA A 102 -6.99 4.51 18.53
CA ALA A 102 -7.97 4.99 19.49
C ALA A 102 -8.25 3.99 20.63
N LEU A 103 -7.77 2.75 20.51
CA LEU A 103 -7.97 1.73 21.53
C LEU A 103 -7.22 2.07 22.84
N PRO A 104 -7.79 1.72 24.00
CA PRO A 104 -7.28 2.21 25.29
C PRO A 104 -6.05 1.45 25.80
N THR A 105 -5.87 0.16 25.44
CA THR A 105 -4.75 -0.66 25.94
C THR A 105 -3.79 -1.08 24.84
N GLU A 106 -2.51 -1.25 25.18
CA GLU A 106 -1.48 -1.67 24.21
C GLU A 106 -1.71 -3.08 23.66
N THR A 107 -2.33 -3.97 24.46
CA THR A 107 -2.71 -5.30 23.97
C THR A 107 -3.83 -5.22 22.93
N GLU A 108 -4.89 -4.44 23.17
CA GLU A 108 -5.97 -4.26 22.19
C GLU A 108 -5.45 -3.60 20.91
N LYS A 109 -4.56 -2.59 21.04
CA LYS A 109 -3.88 -1.99 19.89
C LYS A 109 -3.11 -3.04 19.10
N ALA A 110 -2.26 -3.83 19.75
CA ALA A 110 -1.47 -4.87 19.09
C ALA A 110 -2.37 -5.87 18.34
N VAL A 111 -3.48 -6.30 18.96
CA VAL A 111 -4.46 -7.17 18.31
C VAL A 111 -5.08 -6.50 17.09
N ALA A 112 -5.54 -5.25 17.18
CA ALA A 112 -6.15 -4.55 16.05
C ALA A 112 -5.14 -4.26 14.92
N PHE A 113 -3.89 -3.94 15.25
CA PHE A 113 -2.83 -3.81 14.24
C PHE A 113 -2.62 -5.13 13.49
N HIS A 114 -2.66 -6.26 14.19
CA HIS A 114 -2.59 -7.58 13.55
C HIS A 114 -3.84 -7.90 12.73
N SER A 115 -5.04 -7.75 13.30
CA SER A 115 -6.28 -8.29 12.71
C SER A 115 -6.88 -7.38 11.64
N ASP A 116 -6.64 -6.07 11.73
CA ASP A 116 -7.35 -5.08 10.91
C ASP A 116 -6.36 -4.30 10.03
N VAL A 117 -5.24 -3.83 10.61
CA VAL A 117 -4.28 -2.99 9.87
C VAL A 117 -3.44 -3.81 8.90
N ILE A 118 -2.87 -4.95 9.30
CA ILE A 118 -2.08 -5.80 8.39
C ILE A 118 -2.91 -6.24 7.17
N PRO A 119 -4.15 -6.76 7.30
CA PRO A 119 -4.95 -7.10 6.13
C PRO A 119 -5.29 -5.90 5.23
N ALA A 120 -5.48 -4.71 5.81
CA ALA A 120 -5.68 -3.49 5.03
C ALA A 120 -4.40 -3.06 4.29
N MET A 121 -3.23 -3.26 4.89
CA MET A 121 -1.94 -3.08 4.21
C MET A 121 -1.79 -4.07 3.05
N ASP A 122 -2.11 -5.34 3.25
CA ASP A 122 -2.06 -6.36 2.19
C ASP A 122 -2.99 -6.01 1.01
N ALA A 123 -4.19 -5.49 1.30
CA ALA A 123 -5.13 -5.05 0.27
C ALA A 123 -4.59 -3.86 -0.55
N LEU A 124 -4.01 -2.85 0.12
CA LEU A 124 -3.36 -1.73 -0.57
C LEU A 124 -2.17 -2.19 -1.40
N ARG A 125 -1.41 -3.16 -0.87
CA ARG A 125 -0.27 -3.75 -1.58
C ARG A 125 -0.73 -4.43 -2.86
N ALA A 126 -1.77 -5.27 -2.78
CA ALA A 126 -2.29 -5.98 -3.95
C ALA A 126 -2.77 -5.01 -5.04
N ALA A 127 -3.44 -3.92 -4.68
CA ALA A 127 -3.85 -2.89 -5.65
C ALA A 127 -2.65 -2.19 -6.31
N ALA A 128 -1.58 -1.93 -5.54
CA ALA A 128 -0.35 -1.36 -6.08
C ALA A 128 0.41 -2.32 -6.99
N ASP A 129 0.55 -3.58 -6.60
CA ASP A 129 1.22 -4.62 -7.38
C ASP A 129 0.48 -4.85 -8.72
N ASP A 130 -0.85 -4.82 -8.75
CA ASP A 130 -1.64 -4.88 -9.99
C ASP A 130 -1.33 -3.70 -10.92
N ALA A 131 -1.27 -2.48 -10.37
CA ALA A 131 -0.96 -1.28 -11.15
C ALA A 131 0.48 -1.29 -11.69
N GLU A 132 1.44 -1.83 -10.94
CA GLU A 132 2.85 -1.98 -11.34
C GLU A 132 2.99 -2.79 -12.64
N THR A 133 2.16 -3.82 -12.83
CA THR A 133 2.27 -4.71 -14.02
C THR A 133 1.92 -4.01 -15.35
N ILE A 134 1.24 -2.88 -15.28
CA ILE A 134 0.71 -2.15 -16.45
C ILE A 134 1.36 -0.78 -16.59
N CYS A 135 1.73 -0.15 -15.48
CA CYS A 135 2.37 1.16 -15.49
C CYS A 135 3.73 1.09 -16.20
N GLY A 136 4.02 2.09 -17.03
CA GLY A 136 5.30 2.18 -17.72
C GLY A 136 6.46 2.29 -16.72
N GLU A 137 7.56 1.60 -17.00
CA GLU A 137 8.75 1.58 -16.14
C GLU A 137 9.34 2.97 -15.88
N ASP A 138 9.27 3.86 -16.87
CA ASP A 138 9.74 5.25 -16.75
C ASP A 138 8.87 6.11 -15.80
N TYR A 139 7.62 5.70 -15.57
CA TYR A 139 6.68 6.38 -14.68
C TYR A 139 6.70 5.81 -13.27
N TRP A 140 6.99 4.51 -13.13
CA TRP A 140 6.96 3.84 -11.84
C TRP A 140 8.14 4.29 -10.96
N PRO A 141 7.89 4.90 -9.78
CA PRO A 141 8.93 5.55 -8.99
C PRO A 141 9.80 4.57 -8.20
N LEU A 142 9.40 3.29 -8.13
CA LEU A 142 10.07 2.27 -7.34
C LEU A 142 10.85 1.30 -8.23
N PRO A 143 12.03 0.82 -7.80
CA PRO A 143 12.72 -0.23 -8.53
C PRO A 143 11.92 -1.54 -8.43
N SER A 144 11.75 -2.23 -9.56
CA SER A 144 11.16 -3.56 -9.56
C SER A 144 12.04 -4.56 -8.80
N TYR A 145 11.44 -5.67 -8.35
CA TYR A 145 12.19 -6.74 -7.68
C TYR A 145 13.36 -7.26 -8.51
N SER A 146 13.19 -7.37 -9.83
CA SER A 146 14.26 -7.79 -10.72
C SER A 146 15.46 -6.82 -10.69
N LYS A 147 15.20 -5.50 -10.66
CA LYS A 147 16.27 -4.50 -10.53
C LYS A 147 16.97 -4.56 -9.17
N MET A 148 16.19 -4.72 -8.10
CA MET A 148 16.74 -4.83 -6.73
C MET A 148 17.59 -6.09 -6.54
N LEU A 149 17.18 -7.22 -7.13
CA LEU A 149 17.81 -8.52 -6.89
C LEU A 149 18.91 -8.87 -7.90
N TYR A 150 18.82 -8.40 -9.15
CA TYR A 150 19.67 -8.92 -10.23
C TYR A 150 20.53 -7.90 -10.97
N TYR A 151 20.48 -6.60 -10.62
CA TYR A 151 21.39 -5.53 -11.10
C TYR A 151 22.01 -5.79 -12.50
N VAL A 152 21.19 -5.73 -13.55
CA VAL A 152 21.64 -5.65 -14.95
C VAL A 152 21.38 -4.24 -15.46
#